data_AF-A0A9W6GV82-F1
#
_entry.id   AF-A0A9W6GV82-F1
#
_cell.length_a   1.000
_cell.length_b   1.000
_cell.length_c   1.000
_cell.angle_alpha   90.00
_cell.angle_beta   90.00
_cell.angle_gamma   90.00
#
_symmetry.space_group_name_H-M   'P 1'
#
loop_
_entity.id
_entity.type
_entity.pdbx_description
1 polymer ?
#
loop_
_entity_poly.entity_id
_entity_poly.type
_entity_poly.pdbx_seq_one_letter_code
_entity_poly.pdbx_strand_id
1 'polypeptide(L)'
;MSKAVNTNSDDIELPSAPEILPVWFTERMMYDHWSFGLLMNNGEVIAISHIKQVVADAAGTLWLDVELEPCGYQPMLSDEHPLYGRKLFTAPKDRFDATIRADAVVMAFELADT
;
A
#
# COMPACT_ATOMS: atom_id res chain seq x y z
N MET A 1 11.01 -9.36 51.90
CA MET A 1 10.61 -8.21 51.08
C MET A 1 10.65 -8.63 49.63
N SER A 2 9.48 -8.92 49.05
CA SER A 2 9.34 -9.35 47.66
C SER A 2 9.41 -8.10 46.77
N LYS A 3 10.32 -8.06 45.79
CA LYS A 3 10.31 -6.99 44.77
C LYS A 3 9.28 -7.37 43.71
N ALA A 4 8.29 -6.49 43.55
CA ALA A 4 7.32 -6.57 42.47
C ALA A 4 8.04 -6.50 41.12
N VAL A 5 7.67 -7.41 40.21
CA VAL A 5 8.04 -7.39 38.80
C VAL A 5 7.28 -6.23 38.15
N ASN A 6 8.02 -5.25 37.63
CA ASN A 6 7.47 -4.13 36.89
C ASN A 6 7.18 -4.59 35.45
N THR A 7 5.91 -4.73 35.10
CA THR A 7 5.44 -4.97 33.74
C THR A 7 5.52 -3.66 32.96
N ASN A 8 6.65 -3.39 32.30
CA ASN A 8 6.68 -2.39 31.25
C ASN A 8 6.18 -3.04 29.97
N SER A 9 4.96 -2.66 29.57
CA SER A 9 4.54 -2.69 28.18
C SER A 9 5.47 -1.76 27.43
N ASP A 10 6.37 -2.32 26.63
CA ASP A 10 7.19 -1.55 25.71
C ASP A 10 6.24 -0.73 24.82
N ASP A 11 6.28 0.59 24.99
CA ASP A 11 5.69 1.55 24.07
C ASP A 11 6.40 1.34 22.73
N ILE A 12 5.78 0.56 21.84
CA ILE A 12 6.23 0.45 20.46
C ILE A 12 5.92 1.81 19.83
N GLU A 13 6.90 2.71 19.82
CA GLU A 13 6.88 3.86 18.93
C GLU A 13 6.79 3.31 17.50
N LEU A 14 5.60 3.41 16.92
CA LEU A 14 5.42 3.13 15.50
C LEU A 14 6.32 4.13 14.76
N PRO A 15 7.24 3.65 13.89
CA PRO A 15 8.04 4.57 13.10
C PRO A 15 7.08 5.46 12.33
N SER A 16 7.40 6.74 12.24
CA SER A 16 6.58 7.65 11.45
C SER A 16 6.49 7.08 10.02
N ALA A 17 5.29 7.09 9.41
CA ALA A 17 5.03 6.55 8.07
C ALA A 17 6.12 6.79 7.00
N PRO A 18 6.87 7.92 6.98
CA PRO A 18 7.99 8.09 6.05
C PRO A 18 9.22 7.19 6.28
N GLU A 19 9.37 6.52 7.42
CA GLU A 19 10.56 5.72 7.73
C GLU A 19 10.53 4.28 7.19
N ILE A 20 9.38 3.79 6.71
CA ILE A 20 9.21 2.35 6.43
C ILE A 20 8.82 1.99 5.00
N LEU A 21 8.48 2.99 4.20
CA LEU A 21 8.20 2.88 2.78
C LEU A 21 9.06 3.91 2.06
N PRO A 22 9.34 3.77 0.75
CA PRO A 22 10.10 4.79 0.02
C PRO A 22 9.50 6.18 0.28
N VAL A 23 10.31 7.14 0.72
CA VAL A 23 9.82 8.40 1.32
C VAL A 23 8.84 9.18 0.44
N TRP A 24 9.00 9.15 -0.89
CA TRP A 24 8.12 9.83 -1.84
C TRP A 24 6.79 9.09 -2.10
N PHE A 25 6.78 7.77 -1.86
CA PHE A 25 5.69 6.86 -2.18
C PHE A 25 4.53 7.04 -1.21
N THR A 26 4.81 7.16 0.08
CA THR A 26 3.76 7.25 1.10
C THR A 26 3.07 8.59 1.11
N GLU A 27 3.82 9.69 1.03
CA GLU A 27 3.27 11.04 1.14
C GLU A 27 2.27 11.32 0.00
N ARG A 28 2.68 11.15 -1.25
CA ARG A 28 1.81 11.41 -2.41
C ARG A 28 0.61 10.46 -2.45
N MET A 29 0.83 9.17 -2.22
CA MET A 29 -0.26 8.19 -2.28
C MET A 29 -1.21 8.27 -1.09
N MET A 30 -0.83 8.91 0.03
CA MET A 30 -1.76 9.16 1.14
C MET A 30 -2.53 10.46 1.00
N TYR A 31 -1.96 11.49 0.35
CA TYR A 31 -2.54 12.83 0.29
C TYR A 31 -3.23 13.16 -1.04
N ASP A 32 -2.92 12.44 -2.11
CA ASP A 32 -3.56 12.61 -3.42
C ASP A 32 -4.44 11.40 -3.79
N HIS A 33 -5.54 11.67 -4.47
CA HIS A 33 -6.30 10.65 -5.20
C HIS A 33 -5.79 10.59 -6.64
N TRP A 34 -5.13 9.50 -6.99
CA TRP A 34 -4.57 9.26 -8.33
C TRP A 34 -4.53 7.76 -8.61
N SER A 35 -4.24 7.34 -9.84
CA SER A 35 -4.07 5.91 -10.11
C SER A 35 -2.64 5.46 -9.89
N PHE A 36 -2.44 4.53 -8.95
CA PHE A 36 -1.14 3.97 -8.61
C PHE A 36 -1.12 2.45 -8.77
N GLY A 37 0.02 1.93 -9.23
CA GLY A 37 0.28 0.50 -9.32
C GLY A 37 1.23 0.04 -8.24
N LEU A 38 0.87 -1.02 -7.51
CA LEU A 38 1.72 -1.71 -6.56
C LEU A 38 2.17 -3.05 -7.16
N LEU A 39 3.45 -3.15 -7.54
CA LEU A 39 4.04 -4.41 -8.01
C LEU A 39 4.34 -5.30 -6.80
N MET A 40 3.69 -6.45 -6.75
CA MET A 40 3.86 -7.44 -5.71
C MET A 40 5.04 -8.37 -6.01
N ASN A 41 5.57 -9.04 -4.98
CA ASN A 41 6.69 -9.98 -5.11
C ASN A 41 6.40 -11.23 -5.97
N ASN A 42 5.13 -11.48 -6.30
CA ASN A 42 4.69 -12.53 -7.23
C ASN A 42 4.54 -12.03 -8.68
N GLY A 43 4.83 -10.75 -8.95
CA GLY A 43 4.75 -10.14 -10.27
C GLY A 43 3.36 -9.62 -10.67
N GLU A 44 2.36 -9.76 -9.79
CA GLU A 44 1.04 -9.16 -9.95
C GLU A 44 1.07 -7.67 -9.59
N VAL A 45 0.18 -6.90 -10.19
CA VAL A 45 0.05 -5.46 -9.92
C VAL A 45 -1.33 -5.19 -9.34
N ILE A 46 -1.37 -4.56 -8.17
CA ILE A 46 -2.60 -4.05 -7.55
C ILE A 46 -2.76 -2.58 -7.92
N ALA A 47 -3.91 -2.21 -8.47
CA ALA A 47 -4.24 -0.84 -8.81
C ALA A 47 -5.00 -0.20 -7.65
N ILE A 48 -4.48 0.90 -7.13
CA ILE A 48 -5.05 1.65 -5.99
C ILE A 48 -5.28 3.11 -6.38
N SER A 49 -6.27 3.75 -5.75
CA SER A 49 -6.50 5.19 -5.87
C SER A 49 -5.72 6.00 -4.84
N HIS A 50 -5.48 5.43 -3.65
CA HIS A 50 -4.69 6.02 -2.56
C HIS A 50 -4.47 5.01 -1.41
N ILE A 51 -3.52 5.32 -0.53
CA ILE A 51 -3.30 4.70 0.77
C ILE A 51 -4.09 5.47 1.82
N LYS A 52 -5.02 4.80 2.50
CA LYS A 52 -5.84 5.39 3.57
C LYS A 52 -5.05 5.54 4.86
N GLN A 53 -4.30 4.50 5.22
CA GLN A 53 -3.46 4.49 6.40
C GLN A 53 -2.40 3.39 6.34
N VAL A 54 -1.35 3.57 7.13
CA VAL A 54 -0.34 2.56 7.41
C VAL A 54 -0.53 2.09 8.85
N VAL A 55 -0.69 0.78 9.05
CA VAL A 55 -0.90 0.19 10.38
C VAL A 55 0.12 -0.92 10.62
N ALA A 56 0.53 -1.11 11.88
CA ALA A 56 1.34 -2.26 12.28
C ALA A 56 0.47 -3.28 13.03
N ASP A 57 0.70 -4.57 12.79
CA ASP A 57 0.14 -5.61 13.65
C ASP A 57 0.99 -5.82 14.92
N ALA A 58 0.55 -6.76 15.77
CA ALA A 58 1.23 -7.07 17.03
C ALA A 58 2.66 -7.63 16.85
N ALA A 59 3.02 -8.09 15.65
CA ALA A 59 4.36 -8.56 15.32
C ALA A 59 5.24 -7.45 14.71
N GLY A 60 4.72 -6.22 14.58
CA GLY A 60 5.41 -5.10 13.93
C GLY A 60 5.39 -5.19 12.40
N THR A 61 4.61 -6.10 11.82
CA THR A 61 4.45 -6.18 10.37
C THR A 61 3.55 -5.05 9.92
N LEU A 62 3.94 -4.38 8.84
CA LEU A 62 3.22 -3.21 8.35
C LEU A 62 2.25 -3.58 7.25
N TRP A 63 1.12 -2.89 7.30
CA TRP A 63 -0.01 -3.07 6.43
C TRP A 63 -0.47 -1.72 5.90
N LEU A 64 -0.85 -1.70 4.63
CA LEU A 64 -1.39 -0.56 3.93
C LEU A 64 -2.89 -0.81 3.77
N ASP A 65 -3.71 -0.02 4.43
CA ASP A 65 -5.11 0.06 4.06
C ASP A 65 -5.21 0.99 2.87
N VAL A 66 -5.82 0.51 1.80
CA VAL A 66 -5.88 1.19 0.50
C VAL A 66 -7.31 1.21 0.00
N GLU A 67 -7.56 2.14 -0.91
CA GLU A 67 -8.71 2.07 -1.79
C GLU A 67 -8.25 1.58 -3.16
N LEU A 68 -8.88 0.51 -3.66
CA LEU A 68 -8.61 -0.09 -4.96
C LEU A 68 -9.26 0.71 -6.08
N GLU A 69 -8.64 0.71 -7.26
CA GLU A 69 -9.30 1.16 -8.50
C GLU A 69 -10.49 0.26 -8.85
N PRO A 70 -11.55 0.77 -9.51
CA PRO A 70 -12.77 0.02 -9.79
C PRO A 70 -12.55 -1.13 -10.78
N CYS A 71 -13.43 -2.14 -10.73
CA CYS A 71 -13.43 -3.21 -11.73
C CYS A 71 -13.55 -2.63 -13.14
N GLY A 72 -12.66 -3.09 -14.03
CA GLY A 72 -12.59 -2.62 -15.41
C GLY A 72 -11.74 -1.38 -15.62
N TYR A 73 -11.12 -0.84 -14.56
CA TYR A 73 -10.11 0.20 -14.70
C TYR A 73 -9.05 -0.19 -15.74
N GLN A 74 -8.72 0.76 -16.61
CA GLN A 74 -7.67 0.64 -17.62
C GLN A 74 -6.67 1.77 -17.40
N PRO A 75 -5.38 1.45 -17.16
CA PRO A 75 -4.37 2.47 -16.96
C PRO A 75 -4.08 3.22 -18.26
N MET A 76 -3.69 4.49 -18.16
CA MET A 76 -3.37 5.33 -19.31
C MET A 76 -1.90 5.11 -19.72
N LEU A 77 -1.62 3.91 -20.25
CA LEU A 77 -0.27 3.51 -20.64
C LEU A 77 -0.12 3.52 -22.17
N SER A 78 1.08 3.84 -22.65
CA SER A 78 1.46 3.56 -24.04
C SER A 78 1.47 2.06 -24.31
N ASP A 79 1.30 1.68 -25.58
CA ASP A 79 1.38 0.29 -26.04
C ASP A 79 2.77 -0.35 -25.86
N GLU A 80 3.81 0.49 -25.75
CA GLU A 80 5.17 0.09 -25.43
C GLU A 80 5.40 -0.19 -23.93
N HIS A 81 4.49 0.25 -23.05
CA HIS A 81 4.67 0.08 -21.62
C HIS A 81 4.57 -1.41 -21.21
N PRO A 82 5.45 -1.93 -20.33
CA PRO A 82 5.43 -3.35 -19.94
C PRO A 82 4.14 -3.83 -19.25
N LEU A 83 3.27 -2.91 -18.82
CA LEU A 83 1.96 -3.20 -18.22
C LEU A 83 0.79 -3.02 -19.18
N TYR A 84 1.04 -2.57 -20.40
CA TYR A 84 -0.02 -2.42 -21.40
C TYR A 84 -0.71 -3.77 -21.65
N GLY A 85 -2.05 -3.76 -21.57
CA GLY A 85 -2.86 -4.97 -21.73
C GLY A 85 -2.73 -6.02 -20.63
N ARG A 86 -1.94 -5.77 -19.57
CA ARG A 86 -1.87 -6.68 -18.42
C ARG A 86 -3.10 -6.52 -17.53
N LYS A 87 -3.55 -7.64 -16.95
CA LYS A 87 -4.60 -7.61 -15.93
C LYS A 87 -4.02 -7.03 -14.63
N LEU A 88 -4.73 -6.05 -14.07
CA LEU A 88 -4.46 -5.48 -12.76
C LEU A 88 -5.46 -6.06 -11.75
N PHE A 89 -5.01 -6.24 -10.51
CA PHE A 89 -5.91 -6.46 -9.39
C PHE A 89 -6.61 -5.15 -9.07
N THR A 90 -7.93 -5.18 -9.18
CA THR A 90 -8.83 -4.04 -8.96
C THR A 90 -9.91 -4.48 -7.97
N ALA A 91 -10.70 -3.52 -7.50
CA ALA A 91 -11.90 -3.82 -6.75
C ALA A 91 -12.82 -4.77 -7.55
N PRO A 92 -13.71 -5.51 -6.87
CA PRO A 92 -14.93 -6.01 -7.49
C PRO A 92 -15.81 -4.81 -7.93
N LYS A 93 -17.12 -4.81 -7.64
CA LYS A 93 -18.00 -3.70 -8.04
C LYS A 93 -17.98 -2.53 -7.06
N ASP A 94 -18.52 -2.73 -5.86
CA ASP A 94 -18.93 -1.63 -4.96
C ASP A 94 -18.22 -1.68 -3.60
N ARG A 95 -17.05 -2.34 -3.57
CA ARG A 95 -16.24 -2.56 -2.37
C ARG A 95 -14.79 -2.34 -2.74
N PHE A 96 -14.22 -1.23 -2.28
CA PHE A 96 -12.90 -0.75 -2.72
C PHE A 96 -11.83 -0.91 -1.66
N ASP A 97 -12.21 -1.13 -0.40
CA ASP A 97 -11.25 -1.28 0.69
C ASP A 97 -10.46 -2.59 0.58
N ALA A 98 -9.14 -2.49 0.71
CA ALA A 98 -8.25 -3.64 0.83
C ALA A 98 -7.10 -3.34 1.81
N THR A 99 -6.49 -4.40 2.34
CA THR A 99 -5.31 -4.32 3.19
C THR A 99 -4.17 -5.11 2.53
N ILE A 100 -3.01 -4.46 2.36
CA ILE A 100 -1.86 -5.02 1.65
C ILE A 100 -0.68 -5.06 2.62
N ARG A 101 0.03 -6.19 2.68
CA ARG A 101 1.25 -6.28 3.49
C ARG A 101 2.37 -5.50 2.80
N ALA A 102 2.94 -4.52 3.51
CA ALA A 102 3.89 -3.56 2.94
C ALA A 102 5.17 -4.24 2.41
N ASP A 103 5.67 -5.27 3.12
CA ASP A 103 6.87 -6.02 2.75
C ASP A 103 6.74 -6.86 1.47
N ALA A 104 5.52 -7.02 0.95
CA ALA A 104 5.26 -7.73 -0.30
C ALA A 104 5.31 -6.80 -1.52
N VAL A 105 5.35 -5.48 -1.31
CA VAL A 105 5.43 -4.48 -2.38
C VAL A 105 6.89 -4.31 -2.79
N VAL A 106 7.18 -4.67 -4.04
CA VAL A 106 8.53 -4.56 -4.63
C VAL A 106 8.76 -3.19 -5.24
N MET A 107 7.72 -2.61 -5.84
CA MET A 107 7.79 -1.33 -6.52
C MET A 107 6.42 -0.69 -6.51
N ALA A 108 6.40 0.63 -6.63
CA ALA A 108 5.21 1.30 -7.03
C ALA A 108 5.45 2.54 -7.89
N PHE A 109 4.43 2.90 -8.64
CA PHE A 109 4.51 3.80 -9.78
C PHE A 109 3.12 4.33 -10.13
N GLU A 110 3.06 5.39 -10.94
CA GLU A 110 1.82 5.97 -11.42
C GLU A 110 1.27 5.18 -12.62
N LEU A 111 -0.05 5.06 -12.72
CA LEU A 111 -0.77 4.38 -13.81
C LEU A 111 -1.46 5.36 -14.76
N ALA A 112 -1.32 6.66 -14.51
CA ALA A 112 -1.86 7.72 -15.34
C ALA A 112 -0.87 8.87 -15.44
N ASP A 113 -0.80 9.44 -16.64
CA ASP A 113 -0.12 10.70 -16.93
C ASP A 113 -1.19 11.81 -17.15
N THR A 114 -0.84 13.06 -16.81
CA THR A 114 -1.65 14.25 -17.08
C THR A 114 -1.63 14.67 -18.55
#